data_AF-A0A665UL64-F1
#
_entry.id   AF-A0A665UL64-F1
#
_cell.length_a   1.000
_cell.length_b   1.000
_cell.length_c   1.000
_cell.angle_alpha   90.00
_cell.angle_beta   90.00
_cell.angle_gamma   90.00
#
_symmetry.space_group_name_H-M   'P 1'
#
loop_
_entity.id
_entity.type
_entity.pdbx_description
1 polymer ?
#
loop_
_entity_poly.entity_id
_entity_poly.type
_entity_poly.pdbx_seq_one_letter_code
_entity_poly.pdbx_strand_id
1 'polypeptide(L)' 'MSRNLLAKKLMKGVIVVELLGVFGAYSLFHMMNNSRDFRSTMNRKFPSILEVYYQSNEWAGVCGIREGDHEAWSAKRD' A
#
# COMPACT_ATOMS: atom_id res chain seq x y z
N MET A 1 -4.99 3.31 42.39
CA MET A 1 -3.86 3.84 41.60
C MET A 1 -3.36 2.91 40.48
N SER A 2 -3.36 1.57 40.65
CA SER A 2 -2.80 0.59 39.69
C SER A 2 -3.46 0.51 38.29
N ARG A 3 -4.80 0.60 38.17
CA ARG A 3 -5.52 0.43 36.89
C ARG A 3 -5.15 1.44 35.79
N ASN A 4 -4.84 2.68 36.16
CA ASN A 4 -4.46 3.74 35.21
C ASN A 4 -3.08 3.50 34.57
N LEU A 5 -2.19 2.75 35.23
CA LEU A 5 -0.86 2.47 34.68
C LEU A 5 -0.92 1.40 33.59
N LEU A 6 -1.76 0.37 33.79
CA LEU A 6 -2.01 -0.68 32.80
C LEU A 6 -2.68 -0.09 31.54
N ALA A 7 -3.73 0.71 31.71
CA ALA A 7 -4.42 1.37 30.60
C ALA A 7 -3.46 2.25 29.77
N LYS A 8 -2.58 3.02 30.42
CA LYS A 8 -1.57 3.83 29.73
C LYS A 8 -0.56 2.99 28.94
N LYS A 9 -0.14 1.83 29.45
CA LYS A 9 0.76 0.91 28.72
C LYS A 9 0.08 0.31 27.50
N LEU A 10 -1.17 -0.13 27.63
CA LEU A 10 -1.94 -0.66 26.51
C LEU A 10 -2.17 0.40 25.43
N MET A 11 -2.55 1.62 25.82
CA MET A 11 -2.72 2.74 24.89
C MET A 11 -1.43 3.08 24.13
N LYS A 12 -0.28 3.09 24.81
CA LYS A 12 1.02 3.26 24.12
C LYS A 12 1.29 2.13 23.12
N GLY A 13 0.95 0.89 23.46
CA GLY A 13 1.05 -0.25 22.55
C GLY A 13 0.19 -0.06 21.31
N VAL A 14 -1.07 0.36 21.47
CA VAL A 14 -1.98 0.66 20.35
C VAL A 14 -1.39 1.75 19.46
N ILE A 15 -0.92 2.86 20.03
CA ILE A 15 -0.30 3.96 19.27
C ILE A 15 0.90 3.47 18.45
N VAL A 16 1.76 2.63 19.03
CA VAL A 16 2.92 2.06 18.30
C VAL A 16 2.44 1.17 17.14
N VAL A 17 1.43 0.32 17.35
CA VAL A 17 0.88 -0.53 16.29
C VAL A 17 0.24 0.31 15.18
N GLU A 18 -0.51 1.35 15.53
CA GLU A 18 -1.11 2.28 14.56
C GLU A 18 -0.05 2.99 13.72
N LEU A 19 1.01 3.52 14.36
CA LEU A 19 2.11 4.18 13.65
C LEU A 19 2.83 3.23 12.69
N LEU A 20 3.08 1.99 13.11
CA LEU A 20 3.68 0.98 12.24
C LEU A 20 2.77 0.64 11.06
N GLY A 21 1.46 0.53 11.29
CA GLY A 21 0.47 0.28 10.24
C GLY A 21 0.42 1.40 9.21
N VAL A 22 0.32 2.65 9.66
CA VAL A 22 0.31 3.84 8.78
C VAL A 22 1.62 3.95 7.99
N PHE A 23 2.76 3.76 8.66
CA PHE A 23 4.07 3.82 7.99
C PHE A 23 4.23 2.73 6.94
N GLY A 24 3.77 1.50 7.24
CA GLY A 24 3.76 0.39 6.29
C GLY A 24 2.90 0.69 5.07
N ALA A 25 1.65 1.15 5.27
CA ALA A 25 0.74 1.50 4.18
C ALA A 25 1.29 2.65 3.31
N TYR A 26 1.83 3.69 3.93
CA TYR A 26 2.45 4.81 3.20
C TYR A 26 3.67 4.36 2.39
N SER A 27 4.57 3.58 3.01
CA SER A 27 5.76 3.08 2.32
C SER A 27 5.38 2.21 1.12
N LEU A 28 4.39 1.34 1.30
CA LEU A 28 3.85 0.48 0.25
C LEU A 28 3.28 1.30 -0.92
N PHE A 29 2.43 2.29 -0.61
CA PHE A 29 1.87 3.19 -1.61
C PHE A 29 2.97 3.97 -2.33
N HIS A 30 3.94 4.51 -1.60
CA HIS A 30 5.06 5.25 -2.15
C HIS A 30 5.91 4.38 -3.10
N MET A 31 6.20 3.14 -2.75
CA MET A 31 6.93 2.22 -3.64
C MET A 31 6.14 1.88 -4.91
N MET A 32 4.83 1.65 -4.79
CA MET A 32 3.97 1.42 -5.96
C MET A 32 3.89 2.67 -6.84
N ASN A 33 3.82 3.87 -6.27
CA ASN A 33 3.74 5.11 -7.03
C ASN A 33 5.01 5.37 -7.85
N ASN A 34 6.18 5.07 -7.29
CA ASN A 34 7.46 5.41 -7.91
C ASN A 34 8.04 4.31 -8.83
N SER A 35 7.56 3.06 -8.77
CA SER A 35 8.17 1.97 -9.53
C SER A 35 7.15 1.03 -10.18
N ARG A 36 7.15 1.02 -11.52
CA ARG A 36 6.39 0.04 -12.31
C ARG A 36 6.87 -1.39 -12.08
N ASP A 37 8.17 -1.62 -11.88
CA ASP A 37 8.69 -2.97 -11.60
C ASP A 37 8.22 -3.50 -10.24
N PHE A 38 8.11 -2.61 -9.25
CA PHE A 38 7.51 -2.97 -7.97
C PHE A 38 6.02 -3.31 -8.13
N ARG A 39 5.27 -2.52 -8.92
CA ARG A 39 3.89 -2.85 -9.27
C ARG A 39 3.78 -4.18 -10.02
N SER A 40 4.72 -4.52 -10.90
CA SER A 40 4.78 -5.82 -11.57
C SER A 40 4.98 -6.98 -10.59
N THR A 41 5.84 -6.78 -9.58
CA THR A 41 6.03 -7.74 -8.50
C THR A 41 4.75 -7.92 -7.69
N MET A 42 4.04 -6.83 -7.39
CA MET A 42 2.74 -6.88 -6.71
C MET A 42 1.67 -7.55 -7.55
N ASN A 43 1.64 -7.32 -8.87
CA ASN A 43 0.72 -8.01 -9.77
C ASN A 43 0.88 -9.54 -9.68
N ARG A 44 2.13 -10.02 -9.56
CA ARG A 44 2.42 -11.46 -9.44
C ARG A 44 2.16 -12.03 -8.05
N LYS A 45 2.46 -11.28 -6.97
CA LYS A 45 2.41 -11.80 -5.60
C LYS A 45 1.12 -11.46 -4.84
N PHE A 46 0.63 -10.24 -5.02
CA PHE A 46 -0.47 -9.65 -4.25
C PHE A 46 -1.39 -8.81 -5.17
N PRO A 47 -2.05 -9.43 -6.17
CA PRO A 47 -2.82 -8.70 -7.18
C PRO A 47 -3.96 -7.87 -6.58
N SER A 48 -4.58 -8.33 -5.49
CA SER A 48 -5.63 -7.57 -4.79
C SER A 48 -5.14 -6.26 -4.18
N ILE A 49 -3.90 -6.23 -3.65
CA ILE A 49 -3.29 -5.01 -3.11
C ILE A 49 -2.99 -4.02 -4.23
N LEU A 50 -2.48 -4.51 -5.35
CA LEU A 50 -2.25 -3.67 -6.52
C LEU A 50 -3.55 -3.11 -7.07
N GLU A 51 -4.64 -3.89 -7.07
CA GLU A 51 -5.94 -3.43 -7.53
C GLU A 51 -6.49 -2.29 -6.66
N VAL A 52 -6.36 -2.39 -5.33
CA VAL A 52 -6.72 -1.29 -4.41
C VAL A 52 -5.90 -0.04 -4.71
N TYR A 53 -4.61 -0.17 -5.02
CA TYR A 53 -3.78 0.95 -5.43
C TYR A 53 -4.30 1.62 -6.71
N TYR A 54 -4.67 0.85 -7.73
CA TYR A 54 -5.24 1.41 -8.95
C TYR A 54 -6.57 2.13 -8.67
N GLN A 55 -7.51 1.46 -8.00
CA GLN A 55 -8.82 2.03 -7.68
C GLN A 55 -8.71 3.32 -6.85
N SER A 56 -7.77 3.36 -5.89
CA SER A 56 -7.55 4.56 -5.07
C SER A 56 -7.05 5.74 -5.90
N ASN A 57 -6.12 5.49 -6.85
CA ASN A 57 -5.62 6.54 -7.75
C ASN A 57 -6.69 7.01 -8.73
N GLU A 58 -7.47 6.09 -9.28
CA GLU A 58 -8.59 6.42 -10.19
C GLU A 58 -9.67 7.22 -9.49
N TRP A 59 -9.99 6.87 -8.24
CA TRP A 59 -10.92 7.64 -7.43
C TRP A 59 -10.38 9.04 -7.13
N ALA A 60 -9.07 9.19 -6.97
CA ALA A 60 -8.40 10.48 -6.85
C ALA A 60 -8.23 11.23 -8.20
N GLY A 61 -8.73 10.68 -9.30
CA GLY A 61 -8.66 11.27 -10.65
C GLY A 61 -7.35 11.03 -11.40
N VAL A 62 -6.44 10.21 -10.85
CA VAL A 62 -5.19 9.81 -11.49
C VAL A 62 -5.42 8.54 -12.31
N CYS A 63 -5.88 8.72 -13.55
CA CYS A 63 -6.20 7.64 -14.48
C CYS A 63 -4.97 7.20 -15.32
N GLY A 64 -5.05 6.02 -15.93
CA GLY A 64 -4.08 5.55 -16.94
C GLY A 64 -2.89 4.76 -16.40
N ILE A 65 -2.67 4.72 -15.07
CA ILE A 65 -1.59 3.92 -14.48
C ILE A 65 -1.80 2.42 -14.76
N ARG A 66 -3.04 1.92 -14.56
CA ARG A 66 -3.40 0.51 -14.78
C ARG A 66 -3.14 0.10 -16.24
N GLU A 67 -3.68 0.88 -17.18
CA GLU A 67 -3.54 0.61 -18.61
C GLU A 67 -2.07 0.60 -19.04
N GLY A 68 -1.32 1.65 -18.70
CA GLY A 68 0.08 1.76 -19.09
C GLY A 68 0.99 0.69 -18.47
N ASP A 69 0.60 0.12 -17.32
CA ASP A 69 1.28 -1.04 -16.75
C ASP A 69 0.93 -2.33 -17.52
N HIS A 70 -0.34 -2.55 -17.85
CA HIS A 70 -0.76 -3.71 -18.64
C HIS A 70 -0.16 -3.74 -20.05
N GLU A 71 -0.11 -2.59 -20.73
CA GLU A 71 0.55 -2.44 -22.02
C GLU A 71 2.04 -2.80 -21.92
N ALA A 72 2.74 -2.22 -20.93
CA ALA A 72 4.16 -2.46 -20.73
C ALA A 72 4.50 -3.91 -20.37
N TRP A 73 3.63 -4.61 -19.65
CA TRP A 73 3.83 -6.02 -19.29
C TRP A 73 3.37 -6.99 -20.36
N SER A 74 2.45 -6.59 -21.24
CA SER A 74 2.06 -7.38 -22.41
C SER A 74 3.16 -7.33 -23.48
N ALA A 75 3.72 -6.15 -23.75
CA ALA A 75 4.82 -5.97 -24.70
C ALA A 75 6.13 -6.67 -24.31
N LYS A 76 6.31 -7.08 -23.04
CA LYS A 76 7.46 -7.87 -22.58
C LYS A 76 7.30 -9.38 -22.82
N ARG A 77 6.11 -9.86 -23.19
CA ARG A 77 5.80 -11.29 -23.36
C ARG A 77 5.86 -11.76 -24.82
N ASP A 78 6.04 -10.83 -25.75
CA ASP A 78 6.30 -11.07 -27.19
C ASP A 78 7.81 -10.94 -27.47
#